data_AF-A0A0F9MQU6-F1
#
_entry.id   AF-A0A0F9MQU6-F1
#
_cell.length_a   1.000
_cell.length_b   1.000
_cell.length_c   1.000
_cell.angle_alpha   90.00
_cell.angle_beta   90.00
_cell.angle_gamma   90.00
#
_symmetry.space_group_name_H-M   'P 1'
#
loop_
_entity.id
_entity.type
_entity.pdbx_description
1 polymer ?
#
loop_
_entity_poly.entity_id
_entity_poly.type
_entity_poly.pdbx_seq_one_letter_code
_entity_poly.pdbx_strand_id
1 'polypeptide(L)'
;PVDIKTINAVSAARATIGANIKIVELETPLIMLGNWDGQRATGRVDGADELIDQVRKYNFDALAIATHITIAKDVALKYLKHGGVNPWGGVEAVLSKKVSKDLDRPVAHSPFGDTIEDFDEIVDPRMAAELVSRCYLHCVLKGLHRAPRIAKRLSSESLHVEDVDCLITPAGLCGPPHLACMERGIPIIIVTENTTCFTGEIKYQHNIHVRTYLEAAGIISCMRAGIDWRTTRRPLGPTTVYHRKS
;
A
#
# COMPACT_ATOMS: atom_id res chain seq x y z
N PRO A 1 8.09 -7.75 25.90
CA PRO A 1 9.49 -8.17 25.65
C PRO A 1 9.75 -8.25 24.15
N VAL A 2 10.78 -7.55 23.66
CA VAL A 2 11.23 -7.73 22.26
C VAL A 2 11.66 -9.18 22.06
N ASP A 3 11.12 -9.82 21.01
CA ASP A 3 11.51 -11.19 20.67
C ASP A 3 12.84 -11.24 19.89
N ILE A 4 13.52 -12.40 19.93
CA ILE A 4 14.82 -12.61 19.27
C ILE A 4 14.72 -12.48 17.74
N LYS A 5 13.59 -12.88 17.13
CA LYS A 5 13.41 -12.79 15.67
C LYS A 5 13.35 -11.31 15.24
N THR A 6 12.68 -10.46 16.00
CA THR A 6 12.62 -9.01 15.81
C THR A 6 14.01 -8.39 15.93
N ILE A 7 14.79 -8.74 16.94
CA ILE A 7 16.18 -8.26 17.11
C ILE A 7 17.05 -8.68 15.91
N ASN A 8 16.94 -9.94 15.47
CA ASN A 8 17.70 -10.44 14.33
C ASN A 8 17.27 -9.80 13.01
N ALA A 9 15.97 -9.54 12.81
CA ALA A 9 15.46 -8.86 11.62
C ALA A 9 15.99 -7.41 11.53
N VAL A 10 16.00 -6.69 12.65
CA VAL A 10 16.59 -5.34 12.74
C VAL A 10 18.10 -5.39 12.55
N SER A 11 18.79 -6.35 13.17
CA SER A 11 20.24 -6.52 13.00
C SER A 11 20.62 -6.85 11.56
N ALA A 12 19.83 -7.69 10.88
CA ALA A 12 19.99 -7.97 9.46
C ALA A 12 19.80 -6.71 8.63
N ALA A 13 18.76 -5.90 8.87
CA ALA A 13 18.58 -4.64 8.16
C ALA A 13 19.76 -3.67 8.38
N ARG A 14 20.27 -3.57 9.60
CA ARG A 14 21.47 -2.76 9.88
C ARG A 14 22.68 -3.26 9.07
N ALA A 15 22.89 -4.56 9.01
CA ALA A 15 24.04 -5.18 8.34
C ALA A 15 23.94 -5.18 6.81
N THR A 16 22.75 -5.40 6.23
CA THR A 16 22.60 -5.65 4.79
C THR A 16 22.15 -4.44 3.99
N ILE A 17 21.39 -3.53 4.60
CA ILE A 17 20.92 -2.30 3.93
C ILE A 17 21.48 -1.02 4.55
N GLY A 18 22.34 -1.11 5.58
CA GLY A 18 22.99 0.04 6.19
C GLY A 18 22.04 0.95 6.99
N ALA A 19 20.89 0.44 7.41
CA ALA A 19 19.88 1.23 8.11
C ALA A 19 20.28 1.53 9.57
N ASN A 20 20.02 2.75 10.05
CA ASN A 20 20.19 3.14 11.46
C ASN A 20 18.87 2.98 12.22
N ILE A 21 18.67 1.82 12.83
CA ILE A 21 17.39 1.43 13.45
C ILE A 21 17.59 1.16 14.93
N LYS A 22 16.65 1.64 15.75
CA LYS A 22 16.53 1.35 17.19
C LYS A 22 15.19 0.69 17.46
N ILE A 23 15.13 -0.15 18.49
CA ILE A 23 13.90 -0.79 18.94
C ILE A 23 13.45 -0.08 20.22
N VAL A 24 12.14 0.18 20.33
CA VAL A 24 11.49 0.71 21.52
C VAL A 24 10.40 -0.27 21.92
N GLU A 25 10.45 -0.79 23.14
CA GLU A 25 9.34 -1.55 23.72
C GLU A 25 8.25 -0.59 24.17
N LEU A 26 7.00 -0.91 23.85
CA LEU A 26 5.86 -0.11 24.30
C LEU A 26 5.62 -0.29 25.80
N GLU A 27 5.41 0.82 26.50
CA GLU A 27 5.03 0.83 27.92
C GLU A 27 3.60 0.30 28.11
N THR A 28 2.71 0.64 27.17
CA THR A 28 1.33 0.15 27.10
C THR A 28 1.19 -0.80 25.91
N PRO A 29 0.63 -2.01 26.10
CA PRO A 29 0.41 -2.93 24.99
C PRO A 29 -0.46 -2.32 23.91
N LEU A 30 0.00 -2.41 22.65
CA LEU A 30 -0.82 -2.11 21.49
C LEU A 30 -1.65 -3.34 21.14
N ILE A 31 -2.96 -3.28 21.34
CA ILE A 31 -3.88 -4.39 21.06
C ILE A 31 -4.50 -4.16 19.69
N MET A 32 -4.34 -5.11 18.78
CA MET A 32 -4.94 -5.08 17.44
C MET A 32 -5.79 -6.33 17.22
N LEU A 33 -7.09 -6.11 17.05
CA LEU A 33 -8.08 -7.16 16.78
C LEU A 33 -8.62 -6.95 15.38
N GLY A 34 -8.30 -7.85 14.45
CA GLY A 34 -8.83 -7.86 13.09
C GLY A 34 -10.10 -8.69 13.00
N ASN A 35 -11.03 -8.28 12.14
CA ASN A 35 -12.28 -8.99 11.88
C ASN A 35 -12.73 -8.84 10.42
N TRP A 36 -13.64 -9.70 9.98
CA TRP A 36 -14.26 -9.65 8.66
C TRP A 36 -15.78 -9.75 8.81
N ASP A 37 -16.51 -8.75 8.31
CA ASP A 37 -17.98 -8.68 8.45
C ASP A 37 -18.76 -9.37 7.32
N GLY A 38 -18.05 -10.07 6.42
CA GLY A 38 -18.62 -10.64 5.20
C GLY A 38 -18.31 -9.84 3.93
N GLN A 39 -17.99 -8.54 4.05
CA GLN A 39 -17.72 -7.65 2.92
C GLN A 39 -16.42 -6.86 3.08
N ARG A 40 -16.05 -6.51 4.30
CA ARG A 40 -14.93 -5.62 4.61
C ARG A 40 -14.10 -6.17 5.76
N ALA A 41 -12.81 -5.86 5.70
CA ALA A 41 -11.94 -6.01 6.86
C ALA A 41 -12.23 -4.85 7.83
N THR A 42 -12.45 -5.20 9.08
CA THR A 42 -12.74 -4.29 10.18
C THR A 42 -11.82 -4.63 11.36
N GLY A 43 -11.91 -3.87 12.44
CA GLY A 43 -11.16 -4.21 13.64
C GLY A 43 -11.17 -3.12 14.69
N ARG A 44 -10.44 -3.40 15.77
CA ARG A 44 -10.26 -2.51 16.92
C ARG A 44 -8.77 -2.37 17.22
N VAL A 45 -8.38 -1.15 17.57
CA VAL A 45 -7.03 -0.78 18.00
C VAL A 45 -7.15 -0.13 19.37
N ASP A 46 -6.44 -0.66 20.37
CA ASP A 46 -6.27 -0.04 21.69
C ASP A 46 -4.79 0.21 21.96
N GLY A 47 -4.44 1.28 22.69
CA GLY A 47 -3.05 1.63 23.00
C GLY A 47 -2.37 2.54 21.96
N ALA A 48 -3.09 3.03 20.95
CA ALA A 48 -2.52 3.83 19.87
C ALA A 48 -2.07 5.23 20.32
N ASP A 49 -2.82 5.87 21.22
CA ASP A 49 -2.48 7.19 21.75
C ASP A 49 -1.25 7.11 22.65
N GLU A 50 -1.18 6.09 23.50
CA GLU A 50 -0.04 5.80 24.36
C GLU A 50 1.22 5.50 23.53
N LEU A 51 1.09 4.72 22.45
CA LEU A 51 2.17 4.52 21.48
C LEU A 51 2.65 5.85 20.91
N ILE A 52 1.74 6.70 20.44
CA ILE A 52 2.09 8.01 19.85
C ILE A 52 2.83 8.88 20.87
N ASP A 53 2.31 8.99 22.09
CA ASP A 53 2.89 9.80 23.16
C ASP A 53 4.26 9.28 23.61
N GLN A 54 4.45 7.96 23.64
CA GLN A 54 5.72 7.36 23.97
C GLN A 54 6.76 7.62 22.86
N VAL A 55 6.42 7.35 21.59
CA VAL A 55 7.40 7.49 20.50
C VAL A 55 7.77 8.95 20.25
N ARG A 56 6.87 9.91 20.48
CA ARG A 56 7.15 11.36 20.38
C ARG A 56 8.35 11.84 21.19
N LYS A 57 8.71 11.11 22.26
CA LYS A 57 9.87 11.40 23.11
C LYS A 57 11.22 11.15 22.39
N TYR A 58 11.21 10.48 21.23
CA TYR A 58 12.41 10.11 20.48
C TYR A 58 12.53 10.87 19.15
N ASN A 59 13.78 11.12 18.76
CA ASN A 59 14.10 11.66 17.43
C ASN A 59 14.25 10.51 16.42
N PHE A 60 13.40 10.50 15.38
CA PHE A 60 13.43 9.52 14.29
C PHE A 60 12.77 10.08 13.03
N ASP A 61 13.15 9.54 11.88
CA ASP A 61 12.62 9.96 10.58
C ASP A 61 11.37 9.18 10.15
N ALA A 62 11.27 7.91 10.54
CA ALA A 62 10.19 6.99 10.18
C ALA A 62 9.94 5.96 11.29
N LEU A 63 8.72 5.40 11.34
CA LEU A 63 8.32 4.44 12.37
C LEU A 63 7.86 3.11 11.74
N ALA A 64 8.53 2.02 12.11
CA ALA A 64 8.04 0.67 11.88
C ALA A 64 7.27 0.20 13.11
N ILE A 65 6.06 -0.34 12.92
CA ILE A 65 5.29 -0.97 14.00
C ILE A 65 5.27 -2.47 13.74
N ALA A 66 5.94 -3.23 14.61
CA ALA A 66 5.84 -4.68 14.65
C ALA A 66 4.90 -5.05 15.78
N THR A 67 3.76 -5.67 15.47
CA THR A 67 2.77 -6.03 16.48
C THR A 67 1.99 -7.27 16.09
N HIS A 68 1.43 -7.91 17.11
CA HIS A 68 0.55 -9.04 16.95
C HIS A 68 -0.86 -8.57 16.56
N ILE A 69 -1.38 -9.07 15.45
CA ILE A 69 -2.80 -8.88 15.10
C ILE A 69 -3.55 -10.17 15.35
N THR A 70 -4.50 -10.12 16.27
CA THR A 70 -5.38 -11.25 16.58
C THR A 70 -6.52 -11.31 15.58
N ILE A 71 -6.63 -12.42 14.86
CA ILE A 71 -7.73 -12.74 13.94
C ILE A 71 -8.23 -14.15 14.27
N ALA A 72 -9.53 -14.39 14.12
CA ALA A 72 -10.10 -15.72 14.25
C ALA A 72 -9.47 -16.71 13.24
N LYS A 73 -9.07 -17.89 13.71
CA LYS A 73 -8.29 -18.86 12.90
C LYS A 73 -9.04 -19.30 11.64
N ASP A 74 -10.35 -19.51 11.73
CA ASP A 74 -11.22 -19.86 10.61
C ASP A 74 -11.27 -18.75 9.54
N VAL A 75 -11.30 -17.48 9.95
CA VAL A 75 -11.26 -16.32 9.05
C VAL A 75 -9.90 -16.25 8.32
N ALA A 76 -8.80 -16.41 9.06
CA ALA A 76 -7.45 -16.41 8.49
C ALA A 76 -7.27 -17.56 7.48
N LEU A 77 -7.67 -18.78 7.85
CA LEU A 77 -7.57 -19.95 6.97
C LEU A 77 -8.44 -19.82 5.73
N LYS A 78 -9.65 -19.27 5.85
CA LYS A 78 -10.53 -19.02 4.71
C LYS A 78 -9.87 -18.08 3.70
N TYR A 79 -9.26 -16.99 4.16
CA TYR A 79 -8.53 -16.07 3.29
C TYR A 79 -7.32 -16.74 2.63
N LEU A 80 -6.49 -17.48 3.38
CA LEU A 80 -5.31 -18.14 2.79
C LEU A 80 -5.67 -19.18 1.73
N LYS A 81 -6.76 -19.93 1.93
CA LYS A 81 -7.20 -20.99 1.02
C LYS A 81 -7.96 -20.48 -0.21
N HIS A 82 -8.69 -19.37 -0.07
CA HIS A 82 -9.65 -18.93 -1.09
C HIS A 82 -9.44 -17.50 -1.57
N GLY A 83 -8.47 -16.78 -1.00
CA GLY A 83 -8.26 -15.36 -1.23
C GLY A 83 -9.44 -14.51 -0.75
N GLY A 84 -9.57 -13.32 -1.35
CA GLY A 84 -10.65 -12.38 -1.05
C GLY A 84 -10.18 -11.17 -0.26
N VAL A 85 -11.01 -10.71 0.66
CA VAL A 85 -10.71 -9.55 1.51
C VAL A 85 -9.67 -9.94 2.55
N ASN A 86 -8.50 -9.29 2.53
CA ASN A 86 -7.47 -9.49 3.54
C ASN A 86 -7.97 -9.02 4.92
N PRO A 87 -8.10 -9.93 5.92
CA PRO A 87 -8.71 -9.60 7.21
C PRO A 87 -7.78 -8.77 8.13
N TRP A 88 -6.47 -8.73 7.87
CA TRP A 88 -5.51 -7.89 8.59
C TRP A 88 -5.59 -6.42 8.13
N GLY A 89 -5.75 -6.20 6.83
CA GLY A 89 -5.57 -4.88 6.23
C GLY A 89 -6.48 -3.77 6.79
N GLY A 90 -7.66 -4.11 7.30
CA GLY A 90 -8.59 -3.14 7.89
C GLY A 90 -8.05 -2.48 9.16
N VAL A 91 -7.64 -3.29 10.13
CA VAL A 91 -7.11 -2.78 11.41
C VAL A 91 -5.74 -2.11 11.24
N GLU A 92 -4.93 -2.60 10.30
CA GLU A 92 -3.65 -1.99 9.92
C GLU A 92 -3.81 -0.60 9.32
N ALA A 93 -4.79 -0.42 8.42
CA ALA A 93 -5.09 0.86 7.80
C ALA A 93 -5.57 1.89 8.84
N VAL A 94 -6.37 1.47 9.82
CA VAL A 94 -6.82 2.33 10.93
C VAL A 94 -5.63 2.82 11.76
N LEU A 95 -4.78 1.91 12.21
CA LEU A 95 -3.60 2.27 13.01
C LEU A 95 -2.64 3.17 12.22
N SER A 96 -2.24 2.73 11.03
CA SER A 96 -1.23 3.44 10.22
C SER A 96 -1.68 4.85 9.87
N LYS A 97 -2.97 5.02 9.52
CA LYS A 97 -3.54 6.33 9.24
C LYS A 97 -3.53 7.24 10.47
N LYS A 98 -3.90 6.72 11.65
CA LYS A 98 -3.89 7.50 12.90
C LYS A 98 -2.46 7.93 13.26
N VAL A 99 -1.54 6.97 13.35
CA VAL A 99 -0.17 7.23 13.80
C VAL A 99 0.58 8.12 12.81
N SER A 100 0.44 7.90 11.51
CA SER A 100 1.09 8.75 10.50
C SER A 100 0.56 10.18 10.54
N LYS A 101 -0.77 10.36 10.71
CA LYS A 101 -1.39 11.68 10.83
C LYS A 101 -0.93 12.43 12.09
N ASP A 102 -0.86 11.74 13.23
CA ASP A 102 -0.55 12.39 14.51
C ASP A 102 0.96 12.65 14.69
N LEU A 103 1.83 11.85 14.05
CA LEU A 103 3.28 12.03 14.12
C LEU A 103 3.85 12.88 12.99
N ASP A 104 3.13 13.06 11.88
CA ASP A 104 3.64 13.70 10.66
C ASP A 104 4.92 13.01 10.14
N ARG A 105 4.92 11.66 10.20
CA ARG A 105 6.05 10.81 9.81
C ARG A 105 5.57 9.63 8.96
N PRO A 106 6.43 9.08 8.08
CA PRO A 106 6.19 7.79 7.44
C PRO A 106 6.04 6.70 8.49
N VAL A 107 4.94 5.94 8.39
CA VAL A 107 4.65 4.80 9.26
C VAL A 107 4.36 3.61 8.38
N ALA A 108 4.96 2.47 8.70
CA ALA A 108 4.59 1.21 8.09
C ALA A 108 4.45 0.12 9.14
N HIS A 109 3.56 -0.81 8.85
CA HIS A 109 3.13 -1.84 9.76
C HIS A 109 3.63 -3.20 9.29
N SER A 110 4.16 -3.97 10.22
CA SER A 110 4.53 -5.36 10.03
C SER A 110 3.67 -6.22 10.96
N PRO A 111 2.58 -6.82 10.45
CA PRO A 111 1.80 -7.72 11.26
C PRO A 111 2.63 -8.98 11.51
N PHE A 112 2.71 -9.38 12.78
CA PHE A 112 3.07 -10.73 13.16
C PHE A 112 1.84 -11.46 13.68
N GLY A 113 1.80 -12.77 13.53
CA GLY A 113 0.72 -13.55 14.13
C GLY A 113 1.09 -15.02 14.17
N ASP A 114 0.77 -15.66 15.29
CA ASP A 114 0.93 -17.10 15.47
C ASP A 114 -0.32 -17.87 14.99
N THR A 115 -1.34 -17.16 14.49
CA THR A 115 -2.66 -17.71 14.11
C THR A 115 -2.58 -18.85 13.09
N ILE A 116 -1.49 -18.91 12.32
CA ILE A 116 -1.31 -19.83 11.19
C ILE A 116 0.06 -20.52 11.20
N GLU A 117 0.73 -20.67 12.36
CA GLU A 117 2.06 -21.30 12.40
C GLU A 117 2.10 -22.73 11.82
N ASP A 118 0.97 -23.44 11.88
CA ASP A 118 0.84 -24.81 11.34
C ASP A 118 0.37 -24.85 9.87
N PHE A 119 0.19 -23.70 9.21
CA PHE A 119 -0.29 -23.65 7.83
C PHE A 119 0.88 -23.79 6.84
N ASP A 120 0.93 -24.92 6.15
CA ASP A 120 1.98 -25.27 5.19
C ASP A 120 1.40 -25.77 3.85
N GLU A 121 0.49 -24.99 3.26
CA GLU A 121 -0.12 -25.26 1.96
C GLU A 121 0.33 -24.22 0.91
N ILE A 122 0.35 -24.60 -0.37
CA ILE A 122 0.58 -23.66 -1.48
C ILE A 122 -0.61 -22.70 -1.58
N VAL A 123 -0.34 -21.40 -1.45
CA VAL A 123 -1.34 -20.34 -1.63
C VAL A 123 -1.27 -19.71 -3.02
N ASP A 124 -2.24 -18.83 -3.33
CA ASP A 124 -2.19 -17.98 -4.51
C ASP A 124 -0.82 -17.28 -4.60
N PRO A 125 -0.13 -17.28 -5.76
CA PRO A 125 1.17 -16.65 -5.91
C PRO A 125 1.23 -15.17 -5.50
N ARG A 126 0.10 -14.45 -5.57
CA ARG A 126 -0.01 -13.05 -5.12
C ARG A 126 0.08 -12.92 -3.59
N MET A 127 -0.28 -13.97 -2.87
CA MET A 127 -0.18 -14.08 -1.41
C MET A 127 1.08 -14.83 -0.96
N ALA A 128 1.87 -15.41 -1.87
CA ALA A 128 3.02 -16.23 -1.47
C ALA A 128 4.06 -15.45 -0.65
N ALA A 129 4.27 -14.17 -0.98
CA ALA A 129 5.12 -13.28 -0.20
C ALA A 129 4.65 -13.13 1.26
N GLU A 130 3.33 -13.29 1.50
CA GLU A 130 2.72 -13.24 2.82
C GLU A 130 3.10 -14.41 3.71
N LEU A 131 3.28 -15.61 3.12
CA LEU A 131 3.62 -16.82 3.88
C LEU A 131 5.12 -17.03 4.08
N VAL A 132 5.95 -16.68 3.09
CA VAL A 132 7.39 -16.91 3.17
C VAL A 132 8.10 -15.93 4.11
N SER A 133 7.50 -14.76 4.35
CA SER A 133 8.02 -13.79 5.30
C SER A 133 7.30 -13.95 6.62
N ARG A 134 7.96 -14.59 7.61
CA ARG A 134 7.55 -14.41 8.99
C ARG A 134 7.67 -12.92 9.27
N CYS A 135 6.52 -12.27 9.37
CA CYS A 135 6.43 -10.95 9.97
C CYS A 135 7.10 -9.83 9.18
N TYR A 136 6.90 -9.67 7.86
CA TYR A 136 7.24 -8.55 6.92
C TYR A 136 8.24 -7.42 7.29
N LEU A 137 8.51 -7.15 8.54
CA LEU A 137 9.51 -6.31 9.17
C LEU A 137 10.73 -6.04 8.32
N HIS A 138 11.39 -7.03 7.72
CA HIS A 138 12.54 -6.70 6.86
C HIS A 138 12.15 -5.87 5.62
N CYS A 139 11.03 -6.17 4.96
CA CYS A 139 10.54 -5.36 3.84
C CYS A 139 10.05 -3.98 4.32
N VAL A 140 9.41 -3.91 5.48
CA VAL A 140 9.00 -2.64 6.13
C VAL A 140 10.22 -1.77 6.44
N LEU A 141 11.25 -2.32 7.07
CA LEU A 141 12.48 -1.63 7.40
C LEU A 141 13.21 -1.14 6.14
N LYS A 142 13.28 -1.97 5.10
CA LYS A 142 13.87 -1.59 3.80
C LYS A 142 13.10 -0.45 3.14
N GLY A 143 11.77 -0.48 3.17
CA GLY A 143 10.92 0.58 2.62
C GLY A 143 11.08 1.89 3.38
N LEU A 144 10.95 1.86 4.70
CA LEU A 144 11.06 3.05 5.55
C LEU A 144 12.45 3.67 5.53
N HIS A 145 13.52 2.87 5.39
CA HIS A 145 14.89 3.39 5.24
C HIS A 145 15.04 4.36 4.05
N ARG A 146 14.21 4.20 3.01
CA ARG A 146 14.20 5.06 1.81
C ARG A 146 12.93 5.90 1.68
N ALA A 147 12.07 5.91 2.70
CA ALA A 147 10.80 6.62 2.60
C ALA A 147 11.04 8.14 2.55
N PRO A 148 10.33 8.87 1.67
CA PRO A 148 10.38 10.33 1.67
C PRO A 148 9.83 10.85 3.00
N ARG A 149 10.44 11.93 3.51
CA ARG A 149 9.96 12.60 4.71
C ARG A 149 8.72 13.43 4.38
N ILE A 150 7.75 13.43 5.28
CA ILE A 150 6.60 14.32 5.17
C ILE A 150 7.08 15.74 5.50
N ALA A 151 6.90 16.67 4.57
CA ALA A 151 7.39 18.03 4.69
C ALA A 151 6.21 19.02 4.78
N LYS A 152 6.24 19.89 5.79
CA LYS A 152 5.26 20.99 5.93
C LYS A 152 5.53 22.15 4.98
N ARG A 153 6.76 22.27 4.49
CA ARG A 153 7.20 23.29 3.53
C ARG A 153 7.76 22.61 2.31
N LEU A 154 7.36 23.12 1.16
CA LEU A 154 7.75 22.56 -0.12
C LEU A 154 9.13 23.08 -0.46
N SER A 155 9.95 22.20 -0.99
CA SER A 155 11.27 22.51 -1.52
C SER A 155 11.35 22.01 -2.96
N SER A 156 12.37 22.43 -3.69
CA SER A 156 12.64 21.90 -5.04
C SER A 156 12.91 20.39 -5.07
N GLU A 157 13.16 19.76 -3.92
CA GLU A 157 13.38 18.32 -3.77
C GLU A 157 12.12 17.57 -3.29
N SER A 158 11.02 18.29 -3.03
CA SER A 158 9.77 17.71 -2.54
C SER A 158 8.98 17.08 -3.69
N LEU A 159 8.34 15.94 -3.43
CA LEU A 159 7.39 15.33 -4.35
C LEU A 159 5.99 15.91 -4.12
N HIS A 160 5.37 16.34 -5.20
CA HIS A 160 4.11 17.04 -5.28
C HIS A 160 3.06 16.26 -6.06
N VAL A 161 1.78 16.60 -5.86
CA VAL A 161 0.72 16.00 -6.68
C VAL A 161 0.84 16.45 -8.13
N GLU A 162 1.41 17.63 -8.37
CA GLU A 162 1.78 18.14 -9.67
C GLU A 162 2.89 17.32 -10.36
N ASP A 163 3.66 16.52 -9.60
CA ASP A 163 4.67 15.60 -10.15
C ASP A 163 4.09 14.23 -10.53
N VAL A 164 2.77 14.04 -10.41
CA VAL A 164 2.09 12.77 -10.71
C VAL A 164 1.45 12.82 -12.10
N ASP A 165 2.07 12.14 -13.07
CA ASP A 165 1.58 12.11 -14.45
C ASP A 165 0.38 11.18 -14.67
N CYS A 166 0.26 10.09 -13.91
CA CYS A 166 -0.82 9.12 -14.02
C CYS A 166 -0.95 8.23 -12.79
N LEU A 167 -2.13 7.61 -12.64
CA LEU A 167 -2.38 6.55 -11.67
C LEU A 167 -2.67 5.24 -12.38
N ILE A 168 -2.01 4.14 -12.01
CA ILE A 168 -2.35 2.79 -12.49
C ILE A 168 -3.16 2.07 -11.42
N THR A 169 -4.27 1.46 -11.81
CA THR A 169 -5.16 0.75 -10.88
C THR A 169 -5.74 -0.52 -11.51
N PRO A 170 -5.97 -1.60 -10.74
CA PRO A 170 -6.87 -2.66 -11.18
C PRO A 170 -8.29 -2.13 -11.41
N ALA A 171 -9.06 -2.84 -12.23
CA ALA A 171 -10.49 -2.58 -12.38
C ALA A 171 -11.25 -2.92 -11.08
N GLY A 172 -12.25 -2.10 -10.76
CA GLY A 172 -13.04 -2.28 -9.53
C GLY A 172 -12.37 -1.76 -8.24
N LEU A 173 -11.43 -0.80 -8.31
CA LEU A 173 -10.82 -0.17 -7.14
C LEU A 173 -10.93 1.36 -7.18
N CYS A 174 -11.48 1.97 -6.13
CA CYS A 174 -11.48 3.43 -5.98
C CYS A 174 -11.28 3.81 -4.51
N GLY A 175 -10.38 4.77 -4.29
CA GLY A 175 -10.11 5.35 -2.97
C GLY A 175 -9.65 6.80 -3.07
N PRO A 176 -9.16 7.39 -1.97
CA PRO A 176 -8.71 8.78 -1.94
C PRO A 176 -7.71 9.16 -3.05
N PRO A 177 -6.72 8.31 -3.43
CA PRO A 177 -5.81 8.62 -4.54
C PRO A 177 -6.54 8.78 -5.89
N HIS A 178 -7.53 7.95 -6.16
CA HIS A 178 -8.34 8.03 -7.39
C HIS A 178 -9.17 9.31 -7.43
N LEU A 179 -9.80 9.66 -6.30
CA LEU A 179 -10.57 10.90 -6.18
C LEU A 179 -9.68 12.13 -6.44
N ALA A 180 -8.47 12.15 -5.85
CA ALA A 180 -7.51 13.24 -6.03
C ALA A 180 -7.05 13.36 -7.50
N CYS A 181 -6.86 12.24 -8.20
CA CYS A 181 -6.51 12.22 -9.62
C CYS A 181 -7.65 12.75 -10.48
N MET A 182 -8.89 12.30 -10.24
CA MET A 182 -10.06 12.76 -10.99
C MET A 182 -10.28 14.27 -10.83
N GLU A 183 -10.18 14.78 -9.60
CA GLU A 183 -10.30 16.21 -9.31
C GLU A 183 -9.26 17.06 -10.07
N ARG A 184 -8.06 16.51 -10.30
CA ARG A 184 -6.93 17.20 -10.94
C ARG A 184 -6.77 16.91 -12.44
N GLY A 185 -7.65 16.09 -13.01
CA GLY A 185 -7.52 15.66 -14.40
C GLY A 185 -6.32 14.75 -14.68
N ILE A 186 -5.73 14.14 -13.63
CA ILE A 186 -4.63 13.19 -13.78
C ILE A 186 -5.19 11.88 -14.34
N PRO A 187 -4.67 11.35 -15.46
CA PRO A 187 -5.23 10.17 -16.10
C PRO A 187 -5.11 8.91 -15.23
N ILE A 188 -6.20 8.15 -15.18
CA ILE A 188 -6.26 6.87 -14.47
C ILE A 188 -6.21 5.73 -15.48
N ILE A 189 -5.10 5.00 -15.51
CA ILE A 189 -4.88 3.82 -16.34
C ILE A 189 -5.46 2.60 -15.61
N ILE A 190 -6.54 2.05 -16.14
CA ILE A 190 -7.30 0.96 -15.53
C ILE A 190 -6.91 -0.34 -16.23
N VAL A 191 -6.35 -1.27 -15.47
CA VAL A 191 -5.97 -2.61 -15.94
C VAL A 191 -7.14 -3.57 -15.75
N THR A 192 -7.79 -3.94 -16.84
CA THR A 192 -9.08 -4.67 -16.79
C THR A 192 -8.96 -6.16 -16.52
N GLU A 193 -7.80 -6.78 -16.77
CA GLU A 193 -7.58 -8.19 -16.41
C GLU A 193 -7.45 -8.40 -14.89
N ASN A 194 -6.99 -7.38 -14.16
CA ASN A 194 -6.86 -7.45 -12.70
C ASN A 194 -8.13 -6.88 -12.06
N THR A 195 -8.94 -7.76 -11.50
CA THR A 195 -10.22 -7.44 -10.86
C THR A 195 -10.12 -7.58 -9.35
N THR A 196 -11.01 -6.88 -8.64
CA THR A 196 -11.11 -6.95 -7.17
C THR A 196 -12.35 -7.74 -6.75
N CYS A 197 -12.47 -8.00 -5.44
CA CYS A 197 -13.70 -8.54 -4.84
C CYS A 197 -14.83 -7.50 -4.72
N PHE A 198 -14.62 -6.26 -5.18
CA PHE A 198 -15.63 -5.21 -5.15
C PHE A 198 -16.58 -5.35 -6.36
N THR A 199 -17.88 -5.39 -6.09
CA THR A 199 -18.92 -5.63 -7.10
C THR A 199 -19.67 -4.37 -7.53
N GLY A 200 -19.38 -3.22 -6.93
CA GLY A 200 -20.03 -1.95 -7.27
C GLY A 200 -19.50 -1.33 -8.56
N GLU A 201 -20.33 -0.51 -9.20
CA GLU A 201 -19.92 0.29 -10.36
C GLU A 201 -19.01 1.45 -9.90
N ILE A 202 -17.90 1.65 -10.59
CA ILE A 202 -16.99 2.77 -10.37
C ILE A 202 -16.92 3.61 -11.63
N LYS A 203 -17.30 4.88 -11.53
CA LYS A 203 -17.21 5.85 -12.62
C LYS A 203 -15.92 6.64 -12.48
N TYR A 204 -14.91 6.24 -13.24
CA TYR A 204 -13.66 6.99 -13.34
C TYR A 204 -13.81 8.14 -14.34
N GLN A 205 -13.31 9.31 -13.98
CA GLN A 205 -13.07 10.40 -14.92
C GLN A 205 -11.63 10.29 -15.44
N HIS A 206 -11.35 10.85 -16.63
CA HIS A 206 -10.00 10.85 -17.23
C HIS A 206 -9.37 9.45 -17.32
N ASN A 207 -10.17 8.46 -17.73
CA ASN A 207 -9.73 7.06 -17.69
C ASN A 207 -9.09 6.59 -19.00
N ILE A 208 -8.15 5.65 -18.87
CA ILE A 208 -7.54 4.92 -19.98
C ILE A 208 -7.64 3.43 -19.67
N HIS A 209 -8.45 2.70 -20.42
CA HIS A 209 -8.60 1.27 -20.23
C HIS A 209 -7.54 0.49 -21.01
N VAL A 210 -6.81 -0.37 -20.31
CA VAL A 210 -5.89 -1.36 -20.88
C VAL A 210 -6.22 -2.74 -20.33
N ARG A 211 -5.90 -3.77 -21.10
CA ARG A 211 -6.17 -5.14 -20.65
C ARG A 211 -5.14 -5.57 -19.61
N THR A 212 -3.87 -5.32 -19.88
CA THR A 212 -2.76 -5.89 -19.10
C THR A 212 -1.83 -4.84 -18.50
N TYR A 213 -1.07 -5.24 -17.47
CA TYR A 213 0.00 -4.38 -16.94
C TYR A 213 1.12 -4.11 -17.96
N LEU A 214 1.32 -5.01 -18.94
CA LEU A 214 2.26 -4.78 -20.04
C LEU A 214 1.78 -3.64 -20.96
N GLU A 215 0.47 -3.58 -21.23
CA GLU A 215 -0.13 -2.47 -21.98
C GLU A 215 -0.04 -1.15 -21.19
N ALA A 216 -0.26 -1.18 -19.87
CA ALA A 216 -0.06 -0.01 -18.99
C ALA A 216 1.40 0.51 -19.07
N ALA A 217 2.38 -0.40 -19.02
CA ALA A 217 3.79 -0.05 -19.20
C ALA A 217 4.09 0.56 -20.59
N GLY A 218 3.40 0.09 -21.63
CA GLY A 218 3.45 0.68 -22.97
C GLY A 218 2.96 2.12 -22.99
N ILE A 219 1.85 2.43 -22.30
CA ILE A 219 1.36 3.81 -22.15
C ILE A 219 2.38 4.67 -21.42
N ILE A 220 2.92 4.22 -20.29
CA ILE A 220 3.96 4.96 -19.55
C ILE A 220 5.16 5.25 -20.47
N SER A 221 5.57 4.27 -21.27
CA SER A 221 6.68 4.44 -22.21
C SER A 221 6.37 5.50 -23.27
N CYS A 222 5.13 5.54 -23.78
CA CYS A 222 4.68 6.58 -24.71
C CYS A 222 4.70 7.97 -24.04
N MET A 223 4.17 8.09 -22.81
CA MET A 223 4.15 9.34 -22.05
C MET A 223 5.56 9.90 -21.85
N ARG A 224 6.49 9.04 -21.41
CA ARG A 224 7.91 9.43 -21.21
C ARG A 224 8.60 9.89 -22.49
N ALA A 225 8.20 9.34 -23.64
CA ALA A 225 8.74 9.67 -24.94
C ALA A 225 8.04 10.86 -25.64
N GLY A 226 6.99 11.43 -25.04
CA GLY A 226 6.16 12.46 -25.70
C GLY A 226 5.32 11.93 -26.86
N ILE A 227 5.03 10.63 -26.89
CA ILE A 227 4.25 9.97 -27.94
C ILE A 227 2.80 9.86 -27.48
N ASP A 228 1.85 10.25 -28.34
CA ASP A 228 0.44 9.97 -28.10
C ASP A 228 0.21 8.46 -28.25
N TRP A 229 -0.07 7.79 -27.13
CA TRP A 229 -0.25 6.34 -27.07
C TRP A 229 -1.34 5.82 -28.04
N ARG A 230 -2.33 6.65 -28.40
CA ARG A 230 -3.40 6.29 -29.36
C ARG A 230 -2.85 6.00 -30.75
N THR A 231 -1.71 6.61 -31.12
CA THR A 231 -1.05 6.41 -32.42
C THR A 231 -0.31 5.08 -32.55
N THR A 232 -0.08 4.40 -31.42
CA THR A 232 0.57 3.08 -31.39
C THR A 232 -0.41 1.93 -31.69
N ARG A 233 -1.72 2.22 -31.76
CA ARG A 233 -2.76 1.26 -32.10
C ARG A 233 -2.91 1.07 -33.61
N ARG A 234 -3.47 -0.07 -34.01
CA ARG A 234 -3.80 -0.38 -35.41
C ARG A 234 -5.26 -0.83 -35.56
N PRO A 235 -5.95 -0.40 -36.64
CA PRO A 235 -5.46 0.53 -37.67
C PRO A 235 -5.31 1.97 -37.13
N LEU A 236 -4.35 2.73 -37.68
CA LEU A 236 -4.20 4.15 -37.37
C LEU A 236 -5.21 4.93 -38.22
N GLY A 237 -6.05 5.74 -37.57
CA GLY A 237 -7.07 6.53 -38.27
C GLY A 237 -6.47 7.62 -39.18
N PRO A 238 -7.21 8.09 -40.19
CA PRO A 238 -6.79 9.21 -41.03
C PRO A 238 -6.71 10.52 -40.20
N THR A 239 -5.90 11.46 -40.68
CA THR A 239 -5.77 12.78 -40.04
C THR A 239 -7.07 13.57 -40.15
N THR A 240 -7.55 14.14 -39.04
CA THR A 240 -8.75 15.01 -39.02
C THR A 240 -8.37 16.43 -39.43
N VAL A 241 -9.08 17.02 -40.38
CA VAL A 241 -8.89 18.40 -40.85
C VAL A 241 -10.11 19.23 -40.45
N TYR A 242 -9.91 20.25 -39.60
CA TYR A 242 -10.95 21.24 -39.30
C TYR A 242 -10.91 22.35 -40.34
N HIS A 243 -11.92 22.39 -41.21
CA HIS A 243 -12.07 23.47 -42.19
C HIS A 243 -12.61 24.74 -41.52
N ARG A 244 -12.11 25.89 -41.95
CA ARG A 244 -12.62 27.20 -41.49
C ARG A 244 -14.11 27.29 -41.84
N LYS A 245 -14.95 27.68 -40.87
CA LYS A 245 -16.34 28.04 -41.17
C LYS A 245 -16.32 29.27 -42.08
N SER A 246 -16.87 29.12 -43.28
CA SER A 246 -17.09 30.19 -44.26
C SER A 246 -18.05 31.24 -43.72
#